data_AF-A0A519PW76-F1
#
_entry.id   AF-A0A519PW76-F1
#
_cell.length_a   1.000
_cell.length_b   1.000
_cell.length_c   1.000
_cell.angle_alpha   90.00
_cell.angle_beta   90.00
_cell.angle_gamma   90.00
#
_symmetry.space_group_name_H-M   'P 1'
#
loop_
_entity.id
_entity.type
_entity.pdbx_description
1 polymer ?
#
loop_
_entity_poly.entity_id
_entity_poly.type
_entity_poly.pdbx_seq_one_letter_code
_entity_poly.pdbx_strand_id
1 'polypeptide(L)' 'LTSADEAYEIGLDEALEDGAAVIEWPERLDGHLPPDRLDIEIAIDLAPDGGEARRARLTPAGAWEGRGLEF' A
#
# COMPACT_ATOMS: atom_id res chain seq x y z
N LEU A 1 8.65 -15.84 1.91
CA LEU A 1 7.46 -15.65 2.75
C LEU A 1 6.33 -16.38 2.04
N THR A 2 5.94 -17.51 2.60
CA THR A 2 5.21 -18.57 1.87
C THR A 2 3.73 -18.68 2.27
N SER A 3 3.23 -17.79 3.13
CA SER A 3 1.79 -17.60 3.35
C SER A 3 1.47 -16.20 3.91
N ALA A 4 0.21 -15.79 3.79
CA ALA A 4 -0.34 -14.55 4.36
C ALA A 4 -0.27 -14.55 5.90
N ASP A 5 -0.53 -15.70 6.51
CA ASP A 5 -0.50 -15.88 7.96
C ASP A 5 0.91 -15.66 8.55
N GLU A 6 1.96 -16.02 7.81
CA GLU A 6 3.36 -15.76 8.23
C GLU A 6 3.61 -14.26 8.39
N ALA A 7 3.03 -13.39 7.55
CA ALA A 7 3.25 -11.94 7.64
C ALA A 7 2.68 -11.34 8.95
N TYR A 8 1.53 -11.86 9.39
CA TYR A 8 0.95 -11.54 10.69
C TYR A 8 1.82 -12.08 11.84
N GLU A 9 2.35 -13.30 11.69
CA GLU A 9 3.20 -13.96 12.69
C GLU A 9 4.59 -13.32 12.88
N ILE A 10 5.05 -12.47 11.95
CA ILE A 10 6.38 -11.82 11.98
C ILE A 10 6.31 -10.36 12.50
N GLY A 11 5.15 -9.89 12.99
CA GLY A 11 5.03 -8.58 13.66
C GLY A 11 4.43 -7.46 12.81
N LEU A 12 3.60 -7.78 11.81
CA LEU A 12 2.82 -6.77 11.07
C LEU A 12 1.86 -6.01 12.01
N ASP A 13 1.23 -6.71 12.94
CA ASP A 13 0.30 -6.10 13.90
C ASP A 13 1.03 -5.17 14.86
N GLU A 14 2.18 -5.60 15.40
CA GLU A 14 3.03 -4.78 16.28
C GLU A 14 3.60 -3.54 15.54
N ALA A 15 3.95 -3.68 14.26
CA ALA A 15 4.42 -2.54 13.45
C ALA A 15 3.30 -1.52 13.14
N LEU A 16 2.04 -1.96 13.10
CA LEU A 16 0.87 -1.12 12.88
C LEU A 16 0.32 -0.48 14.16
N GLU A 17 0.62 -1.03 15.35
CA GLU A 17 0.22 -0.42 16.64
C GLU A 17 0.84 0.96 16.84
N ASP A 18 2.14 1.11 16.58
CA ASP A 18 2.89 2.35 16.82
C ASP A 18 3.33 3.07 15.52
N GLY A 19 3.13 2.46 14.36
CA GLY A 19 3.76 2.90 13.11
C GLY A 19 2.96 2.64 11.85
N ALA A 20 3.68 2.35 10.76
CA ALA A 20 3.11 2.02 9.46
C ALA A 20 3.94 0.94 8.79
N ALA A 21 3.28 0.03 8.09
CA ALA A 21 3.92 -1.02 7.31
C ALA A 21 3.78 -0.74 5.80
N VAL A 22 4.83 -1.04 5.03
CA VAL A 22 4.78 -1.04 3.57
C VAL A 22 4.76 -2.49 3.10
N ILE A 23 3.66 -2.88 2.45
CA ILE A 23 3.46 -4.22 1.95
C ILE A 23 3.67 -4.20 0.43
N GLU A 24 4.81 -4.68 -0.02
CA GLU A 24 5.06 -4.95 -1.44
C GLU A 24 4.42 -6.30 -1.78
N TRP A 25 3.55 -6.35 -2.80
CA TRP A 25 2.76 -7.54 -3.20
C TRP A 25 1.58 -7.89 -2.26
N PRO A 26 0.64 -6.95 -1.99
CA PRO A 26 -0.54 -7.19 -1.14
C PRO A 26 -1.41 -8.35 -1.62
N GLU A 27 -1.40 -8.68 -2.91
CA GLU A 27 -2.12 -9.82 -3.48
C GLU A 27 -1.67 -11.18 -2.91
N ARG A 28 -0.45 -11.27 -2.36
CA ARG A 28 0.03 -12.51 -1.72
C ARG A 28 -0.58 -12.75 -0.35
N LEU A 29 -1.27 -11.75 0.21
CA LEU A 29 -1.98 -11.87 1.48
C LEU A 29 -3.37 -12.50 1.32
N ASP A 30 -3.75 -12.97 0.13
CA ASP A 30 -5.02 -13.68 -0.16
C ASP A 30 -6.28 -12.97 0.37
N GLY A 31 -6.28 -11.62 0.29
CA GLY A 31 -7.40 -10.80 0.76
C GLY A 31 -7.38 -10.48 2.26
N HIS A 32 -6.43 -11.01 3.02
CA HIS A 32 -6.16 -10.62 4.41
C HIS A 32 -5.38 -9.31 4.47
N LEU A 33 -6.00 -8.23 3.97
CA LEU A 33 -5.44 -6.88 4.04
C LEU A 33 -6.00 -6.14 5.25
N PRO A 34 -5.19 -5.30 5.91
CA PRO A 34 -5.69 -4.41 6.96
C PRO A 34 -6.88 -3.57 6.47
N PRO A 35 -7.91 -3.37 7.32
CA PRO A 35 -9.10 -2.60 6.95
C PRO A 35 -8.78 -1.12 6.73
N ASP A 36 -7.85 -0.58 7.53
CA ASP A 36 -7.35 0.79 7.43
C ASP A 36 -6.04 0.79 6.65
N ARG A 37 -6.08 1.19 5.37
CA ARG A 37 -4.88 1.20 4.51
C ARG A 37 -4.97 2.23 3.39
N LEU A 38 -3.83 2.48 2.77
CA LEU A 38 -3.70 3.28 1.56
C LEU A 38 -3.10 2.40 0.47
N ASP A 39 -3.93 2.02 -0.52
CA ASP A 39 -3.46 1.23 -1.66
C ASP A 39 -2.72 2.16 -2.63
N ILE A 40 -1.47 1.80 -2.97
CA ILE A 40 -0.60 2.58 -3.86
C ILE A 40 -0.26 1.74 -5.09
N GLU A 41 -0.81 2.12 -6.24
CA GLU A 41 -0.45 1.53 -7.52
C GLU A 41 0.53 2.45 -8.26
N ILE A 42 1.70 1.91 -8.64
CA ILE A 42 2.72 2.64 -9.40
C ILE A 42 2.78 2.05 -10.81
N ALA A 43 2.42 2.88 -11.80
CA ALA A 43 2.51 2.53 -13.21
C ALA A 43 3.62 3.31 -13.90
N ILE A 44 4.24 2.69 -14.91
CA ILE A 44 5.11 3.40 -15.85
C ILE A 44 4.23 4.33 -16.70
N ASP A 45 4.71 5.54 -16.92
CA ASP A 45 4.05 6.57 -17.72
C ASP A 45 5.07 7.27 -18.62
N LEU A 46 4.58 8.12 -19.53
CA LEU A 46 5.44 8.96 -20.37
C LEU A 46 5.37 10.42 -19.91
N ALA A 47 6.54 11.03 -19.71
CA ALA A 47 6.63 12.45 -19.44
C ALA A 47 6.22 13.26 -20.68
N PRO A 48 5.77 14.52 -20.52
CA PRO A 48 5.37 15.37 -21.65
C PRO A 48 6.47 15.61 -22.70
N ASP A 49 7.73 15.45 -22.32
CA ASP A 49 8.92 15.57 -23.19
C ASP A 49 9.34 14.24 -23.83
N GLY A 50 8.58 13.16 -23.61
CA GLY A 50 8.87 11.82 -24.12
C GLY A 50 9.85 11.01 -23.25
N GLY A 51 10.25 11.53 -22.08
CA GLY A 51 11.05 10.80 -21.09
C GLY A 51 10.25 9.77 -20.27
N GLU A 52 10.95 9.02 -19.42
CA GLU A 52 10.32 8.10 -18.46
C GLU A 52 9.61 8.86 -17.34
N ALA A 53 8.35 8.50 -17.08
CA ALA A 53 7.59 8.97 -15.93
C ALA A 53 7.00 7.80 -15.14
N ARG A 54 6.51 8.11 -13.94
CA ARG A 54 5.73 7.18 -13.11
C ARG A 54 4.46 7.88 -12.67
N ARG A 55 3.35 7.14 -12.70
CA ARG A 55 2.06 7.58 -12.16
C ARG A 55 1.76 6.78 -10.91
N ALA A 56 1.60 7.45 -9.78
CA ALA A 56 1.08 6.83 -8.57
C ALA A 56 -0.42 7.09 -8.47
N ARG A 57 -1.22 6.03 -8.31
CA ARG A 57 -2.63 6.10 -7.92
C ARG A 57 -2.74 5.71 -6.45
N LEU A 58 -3.36 6.59 -5.67
CA LEU A 58 -3.59 6.42 -4.24
C LEU A 58 -5.08 6.15 -4.03
N THR A 59 -5.41 5.00 -3.45
CA THR A 59 -6.79 4.62 -3.14
C THR A 59 -6.92 4.43 -1.63
N PRO A 60 -7.58 5.35 -0.91
CA PRO A 60 -7.77 5.24 0.53
C PRO A 60 -8.84 4.20 0.88
N ALA A 61 -8.64 3.49 1.99
CA ALA A 61 -9.63 2.61 2.61
C ALA A 61 -9.66 2.81 4.14
N GLY A 62 -10.85 2.66 4.73
CA GLY A 62 -11.03 2.78 6.19
C GLY A 62 -10.65 4.17 6.71
N ALA A 63 -9.80 4.24 7.73
CA ALA A 63 -9.37 5.48 8.37
C ALA A 63 -8.63 6.48 7.45
N TRP A 64 -8.23 6.05 6.25
CA TRP A 64 -7.66 6.92 5.22
C TRP A 64 -8.72 7.65 4.38
N GLU A 65 -9.98 7.21 4.41
CA GLU A 65 -11.07 7.88 3.70
C GLU A 65 -11.25 9.31 4.20
N GLY A 66 -11.47 10.25 3.27
CA GLY A 66 -11.62 11.67 3.58
C GLY A 66 -10.32 12.40 3.91
N ARG A 67 -9.16 11.72 3.95
CA ARG A 67 -7.85 12.38 4.01
C ARG A 67 -7.44 12.83 2.62
N GLY A 68 -7.40 14.14 2.40
CA GLY A 68 -6.88 14.74 1.17
C GLY A 68 -5.35 14.73 1.14
N LEU A 69 -4.78 14.76 -0.06
CA LEU A 69 -3.38 15.11 -0.25
C LEU A 69 -3.25 16.63 -0.16
N GLU A 70 -2.46 17.11 0.80
CA GLU A 70 -1.99 18.49 0.82
C GLU A 70 -0.71 18.56 -0.02
N PHE A 71 -0.66 19.48 -0.99
CA PHE A 71 0.46 19.69 -1.92
C PHE A 71 1.11 21.05 -1.69
#